data_AF-A0A7K8XFM2-F1
#
_entry.id   AF-A0A7K8XFM2-F1
#
_cell.length_a   1.000
_cell.length_b   1.000
_cell.length_c   1.000
_cell.angle_alpha   90.00
_cell.angle_beta   90.00
_cell.angle_gamma   90.00
#
_symmetry.space_group_name_H-M   'P 1'
#
loop_
_entity.id
_entity.type
_entity.pdbx_description
1 polymer ?
#
loop_
_entity_poly.entity_id
_entity_poly.type
_entity_poly.pdbx_seq_one_letter_code
_entity_poly.pdbx_strand_id
1 'polypeptide(L)'
;LALSSLSNTLAVNNSGRWWGIINVASSTNLLTDSKNVQLVLDPSLQLLSRKQRKLIRQNPGILHSVSAGLQTAIKECKWQFRNRRWNCPTSQGPNIFGKIVNRGCRETAFIFAITSAGVTHSVARSCSEGSIESCTCDYRRRGPGGPDWHWGGCSDNIDFGRLFGREFVDSSEKGRDLRFLMNLHNNEAGRMTVFSEMRQECKCHGMSGSCTVRTCWMRLPTFRAVGDVLKDRFDGASRVIYGNKGSNRASRVELHHLEPENPAHKPPSPHDLVYFEKSPNFCTYSGKMGTAGTAGRFCNSSSPGLDGCELLCCGRGYRTRTQRVTERCNCTFHWCCHVSCLNCTNTQVLHECL
;
A
#
# COMPACT_ATOMS: atom_id res chain seq x y z
N LEU A 1 -46.86 -21.22 22.03
CA LEU A 1 -46.08 -20.03 22.45
C LEU A 1 -44.69 -20.49 22.89
N ALA A 2 -43.67 -20.44 22.02
CA ALA A 2 -42.26 -20.42 22.41
C ALA A 2 -41.39 -20.14 21.16
N LEU A 3 -41.24 -18.84 20.91
CA LEU A 3 -40.15 -18.10 20.24
C LEU A 3 -39.00 -18.90 19.58
N SER A 4 -38.97 -18.86 18.26
CA SER A 4 -37.80 -19.04 17.40
C SER A 4 -36.86 -17.83 17.51
N SER A 5 -35.65 -18.00 18.06
CA SER A 5 -34.58 -16.99 18.00
C SER A 5 -33.69 -17.22 16.77
N LEU A 6 -34.02 -16.51 15.69
CA LEU A 6 -33.13 -16.33 14.54
C LEU A 6 -31.89 -15.53 14.98
N SER A 7 -30.79 -16.24 15.24
CA SER A 7 -29.48 -15.61 15.39
C SER A 7 -28.93 -15.25 14.00
N ASN A 8 -29.26 -14.03 13.56
CA ASN A 8 -28.59 -13.37 12.44
C ASN A 8 -27.14 -13.05 12.85
N THR A 9 -26.25 -14.04 12.73
CA THR A 9 -24.81 -13.83 12.78
C THR A 9 -24.37 -13.32 11.42
N LEU A 10 -24.30 -11.99 11.27
CA LEU A 10 -23.58 -11.35 10.17
C LEU A 10 -22.16 -11.93 10.14
N ALA A 11 -21.82 -12.63 9.06
CA ALA A 11 -20.48 -13.17 8.85
C ALA A 11 -19.45 -12.04 8.98
N VAL A 12 -18.65 -12.07 10.06
CA VAL A 12 -17.55 -11.13 10.25
C VAL A 12 -16.55 -11.39 9.14
N ASN A 13 -16.50 -10.48 8.17
CA ASN A 13 -15.56 -10.56 7.06
C ASN A 13 -14.13 -10.52 7.62
N ASN A 14 -13.39 -11.62 7.50
CA ASN A 14 -12.01 -11.71 7.97
C ASN A 14 -11.01 -11.04 6.99
N SER A 15 -11.48 -10.51 5.85
CA SER A 15 -10.64 -9.77 4.90
C SER A 15 -9.96 -8.59 5.60
N GLY A 16 -8.63 -8.55 5.60
CA GLY A 16 -7.86 -7.43 6.14
C GLY A 16 -7.47 -7.47 7.63
N ARG A 17 -7.87 -8.49 8.41
CA ARG A 17 -7.40 -8.62 9.81
C ARG A 17 -5.88 -8.73 9.94
N TRP A 18 -5.23 -9.29 8.92
CA TRP A 18 -3.78 -9.46 8.87
C TRP A 18 -3.01 -8.13 8.84
N TRP A 19 -3.62 -7.02 8.42
CA TRP A 19 -2.96 -5.72 8.47
C TRP A 19 -2.55 -5.36 9.92
N GLY A 20 -3.31 -5.81 10.92
CA GLY A 20 -3.07 -5.56 12.35
C GLY A 20 -1.72 -6.03 12.89
N ILE A 21 -0.98 -6.85 12.15
CA ILE A 21 0.38 -7.30 12.51
C ILE A 21 1.35 -6.13 12.69
N ILE A 22 1.11 -5.00 12.01
CA ILE A 22 1.93 -3.79 12.18
C ILE A 22 2.00 -3.33 13.64
N ASN A 23 0.91 -3.49 14.40
CA ASN A 23 0.83 -3.08 15.78
C ASN A 23 1.56 -4.09 16.67
N VAL A 24 1.53 -5.38 16.32
CA VAL A 24 2.29 -6.44 16.99
C VAL A 24 3.79 -6.26 16.82
N ALA A 25 4.22 -6.03 15.58
CA ALA A 25 5.60 -5.81 15.17
C ALA A 25 6.23 -4.56 15.80
N SER A 26 5.42 -3.52 16.07
CA SER A 26 5.90 -2.29 16.70
C SER A 26 6.01 -2.41 18.23
N SER A 27 5.36 -3.43 18.82
CA SER A 27 5.23 -3.59 20.27
C SER A 27 6.20 -4.60 20.88
N THR A 28 6.91 -5.38 20.06
CA THR A 28 7.63 -6.57 20.55
C THR A 28 9.01 -6.74 19.92
N ASN A 29 10.00 -7.13 20.74
CA ASN A 29 11.32 -7.63 20.32
C ASN A 29 11.24 -9.02 19.63
N LEU A 30 10.04 -9.50 19.33
CA LEU A 30 9.78 -10.79 18.66
C LEU A 30 10.39 -10.86 17.25
N LEU A 31 10.76 -9.73 16.66
CA LEU A 31 11.38 -9.65 15.33
C LEU A 31 12.90 -9.81 15.31
N THR A 32 13.57 -9.87 16.48
CA THR A 32 15.03 -10.01 16.55
C THR A 32 15.50 -11.45 16.70
N ASP A 33 14.60 -12.40 17.00
CA ASP A 33 14.96 -13.81 17.14
C ASP A 33 14.47 -14.61 15.91
N SER A 34 15.21 -14.45 14.81
CA SER A 34 14.96 -15.12 13.52
C SER A 34 15.07 -16.64 13.57
N LYS A 35 15.59 -17.21 14.68
CA LYS A 35 15.94 -18.64 14.79
C LYS A 35 14.91 -19.48 15.54
N ASN A 36 13.97 -18.88 16.27
CA ASN A 36 13.07 -19.66 17.13
C ASN A 36 11.65 -19.79 16.55
N VAL A 37 11.29 -21.04 16.26
CA VAL A 37 9.96 -21.56 15.86
C VAL A 37 8.82 -21.18 16.83
N GLN A 38 9.13 -20.58 17.99
CA GLN A 38 8.18 -20.17 19.03
C GLN A 38 7.30 -18.95 18.67
N LEU A 39 7.64 -18.18 17.63
CA LEU A 39 6.82 -17.05 17.14
C LEU A 39 5.37 -17.43 16.80
N VAL A 40 5.11 -18.70 16.46
CA VAL A 40 3.83 -19.18 15.89
C VAL A 40 2.74 -19.43 16.95
N LEU A 41 3.13 -19.51 18.23
CA LEU A 41 2.23 -19.69 19.37
C LEU A 41 1.82 -18.37 20.03
N ASP A 42 2.35 -17.24 19.57
CA ASP A 42 2.01 -15.93 20.11
C ASP A 42 0.53 -15.59 19.82
N PRO A 43 -0.29 -15.31 20.85
CA PRO A 43 -1.66 -14.81 20.71
C PRO A 43 -1.79 -13.63 19.73
N SER A 44 -0.72 -12.85 19.54
CA SER A 44 -0.65 -11.71 18.62
C SER A 44 -0.79 -12.11 17.14
N LEU A 45 -0.40 -13.34 16.75
CA LEU A 45 -0.54 -13.87 15.38
C LEU A 45 -1.91 -14.50 15.11
N GLN A 46 -2.88 -14.43 16.03
CA GLN A 46 -4.26 -14.87 15.77
C GLN A 46 -4.93 -14.10 14.63
N LEU A 47 -4.40 -12.93 14.27
CA LEU A 47 -4.86 -12.14 13.12
C LEU A 47 -4.54 -12.77 11.76
N LEU A 48 -3.60 -13.73 11.74
CA LEU A 48 -3.16 -14.42 10.53
C LEU A 48 -3.95 -15.70 10.23
N SER A 49 -4.24 -15.90 8.95
CA SER A 49 -4.80 -17.16 8.46
C SER A 49 -3.83 -18.32 8.69
N ARG A 50 -4.36 -19.56 8.73
CA ARG A 50 -3.52 -20.77 8.81
C ARG A 50 -2.52 -20.85 7.64
N LYS A 51 -2.92 -20.40 6.45
CA LYS A 51 -2.06 -20.37 5.25
C LYS A 51 -0.95 -19.34 5.41
N GLN A 52 -1.25 -18.14 5.89
CA GLN A 52 -0.24 -17.10 6.15
C GLN A 52 0.79 -17.55 7.19
N ARG A 53 0.35 -18.16 8.29
CA ARG A 53 1.26 -18.72 9.31
C ARG A 53 2.12 -19.88 8.77
N LYS A 54 1.63 -20.63 7.78
CA LYS A 54 2.44 -21.65 7.10
C LYS A 54 3.52 -20.99 6.23
N LEU A 55 3.15 -19.97 5.44
CA LEU A 55 4.10 -19.23 4.60
C LEU A 55 5.21 -18.57 5.41
N ILE A 56 4.87 -17.95 6.55
CA ILE A 56 5.88 -17.35 7.44
C ILE A 56 6.85 -18.41 7.98
N ARG A 57 6.35 -19.58 8.39
CA ARG A 57 7.21 -20.68 8.87
C ARG A 57 8.16 -21.21 7.80
N GLN A 58 7.73 -21.21 6.54
CA GLN A 58 8.54 -21.71 5.42
C GLN A 58 9.60 -20.70 4.96
N ASN A 59 9.53 -19.44 5.42
CA ASN A 59 10.40 -18.36 4.99
C ASN A 59 10.90 -17.57 6.21
N PRO A 60 11.93 -18.05 6.93
CA PRO A 60 12.51 -17.33 8.07
C PRO A 60 12.90 -15.89 7.69
N GLY A 61 12.64 -14.93 8.58
CA GLY A 61 12.86 -13.49 8.35
C GLY A 61 11.76 -12.77 7.57
N ILE A 62 10.81 -13.48 6.94
CA ILE A 62 9.81 -12.83 6.07
C ILE A 62 8.79 -11.98 6.83
N LEU A 63 8.48 -12.32 8.08
CA LEU A 63 7.49 -11.59 8.89
C LEU A 63 7.92 -10.14 9.11
N HIS A 64 9.21 -9.91 9.35
CA HIS A 64 9.76 -8.56 9.48
C HIS A 64 9.55 -7.76 8.18
N SER A 65 9.84 -8.38 7.04
CA SER A 65 9.69 -7.78 5.71
C SER A 65 8.23 -7.47 5.38
N VAL A 66 7.29 -8.36 5.70
CA VAL A 66 5.84 -8.11 5.52
C VAL A 66 5.40 -6.90 6.36
N SER A 67 5.85 -6.83 7.62
CA SER A 67 5.49 -5.73 8.51
C SER A 67 6.08 -4.38 8.05
N ALA A 68 7.35 -4.37 7.65
CA ALA A 68 8.01 -3.18 7.09
C ALA A 68 7.31 -2.70 5.80
N GLY A 69 6.93 -3.63 4.93
CA GLY A 69 6.15 -3.34 3.72
C GLY A 69 4.80 -2.70 4.02
N LEU A 70 4.07 -3.21 5.02
CA LEU A 70 2.81 -2.62 5.48
C LEU A 70 2.98 -1.22 6.07
N GLN A 71 4.00 -1.00 6.91
CA GLN A 71 4.31 0.32 7.46
C GLN A 71 4.56 1.34 6.35
N THR A 72 5.33 0.93 5.34
CA THR A 72 5.65 1.75 4.17
C THR A 72 4.38 2.05 3.35
N ALA A 73 3.54 1.05 3.10
CA ALA A 73 2.26 1.21 2.41
C ALA A 73 1.30 2.17 3.13
N ILE A 74 1.19 2.08 4.46
CA ILE A 74 0.32 2.96 5.24
C ILE A 74 0.83 4.40 5.24
N LYS A 75 2.15 4.60 5.40
CA LYS A 75 2.78 5.93 5.31
C LYS A 75 2.52 6.54 3.94
N GLU A 76 2.65 5.75 2.88
CA GLU A 76 2.42 6.22 1.51
C GLU A 76 0.94 6.49 1.23
N CYS A 77 0.01 5.67 1.75
CA CYS A 77 -1.42 5.94 1.65
C CYS A 77 -1.80 7.28 2.30
N LYS A 78 -1.29 7.55 3.50
CA LYS A 78 -1.47 8.84 4.17
C LYS A 78 -0.86 9.99 3.38
N TRP A 79 0.33 9.76 2.81
CA TRP A 79 0.99 10.75 1.96
C TRP A 79 0.13 11.09 0.74
N GLN A 80 -0.29 10.11 -0.05
CA GLN A 80 -1.06 10.32 -1.28
C GLN A 80 -2.42 10.99 -1.03
N PHE A 81 -3.03 10.76 0.14
CA PHE A 81 -4.36 11.27 0.48
C PHE A 81 -4.37 12.45 1.46
N ARG A 82 -3.21 13.01 1.84
CA ARG A 82 -3.09 14.10 2.82
C ARG A 82 -3.99 15.32 2.54
N ASN A 83 -4.20 15.61 1.26
CA ASN A 83 -4.97 16.76 0.76
C ASN A 83 -6.40 16.38 0.30
N ARG A 84 -6.81 15.12 0.44
CA ARG A 84 -8.17 14.66 0.07
C ARG A 84 -9.07 14.64 1.31
N ARG A 85 -10.39 14.74 1.15
CA ARG A 85 -11.37 14.64 2.26
C ARG A 85 -11.23 13.34 3.05
N TRP A 86 -10.99 12.23 2.37
CA TRP A 86 -10.52 10.98 2.95
C TRP A 86 -8.99 10.99 2.94
N ASN A 87 -8.35 10.98 4.11
CA ASN A 87 -6.90 11.12 4.28
C ASN A 87 -6.21 9.81 4.71
N CYS A 88 -6.76 8.67 4.32
CA CYS A 88 -6.32 7.34 4.75
C CYS A 88 -6.22 7.19 6.29
N PRO A 89 -7.34 7.36 7.02
CA PRO A 89 -7.35 7.25 8.47
C PRO A 89 -6.99 5.84 8.92
N THR A 90 -6.18 5.74 9.97
CA THR A 90 -5.73 4.47 10.55
C THR A 90 -6.03 4.43 12.04
N SER A 91 -6.47 3.26 12.54
CA SER A 91 -6.67 3.00 13.97
C SER A 91 -5.55 2.14 14.56
N GLN A 92 -5.36 2.21 15.86
CA GLN A 92 -4.40 1.38 16.62
C GLN A 92 -4.94 -0.04 16.90
N GLY A 93 -6.17 -0.35 16.48
CA GLY A 93 -6.77 -1.67 16.66
C GLY A 93 -6.39 -2.68 15.58
N PRO A 94 -6.92 -3.92 15.64
CA PRO A 94 -6.68 -4.94 14.61
C PRO A 94 -7.26 -4.55 13.24
N ASN A 95 -8.29 -3.70 13.23
CA ASN A 95 -8.92 -3.17 12.02
C ASN A 95 -8.34 -1.79 11.68
N ILE A 96 -7.10 -1.75 11.17
CA ILE A 96 -6.36 -0.50 10.95
C ILE A 96 -7.14 0.47 10.08
N PHE A 97 -7.65 0.04 8.93
CA PHE A 97 -8.40 0.91 8.02
C PHE A 97 -9.88 1.04 8.40
N GLY A 98 -10.32 0.57 9.56
CA GLY A 98 -11.70 0.74 10.03
C GLY A 98 -12.75 0.06 9.14
N LYS A 99 -13.92 0.69 9.00
CA LYS A 99 -15.08 0.12 8.26
C LYS A 99 -15.07 0.40 6.76
N ILE A 100 -14.25 1.34 6.27
CA ILE A 100 -14.24 1.70 4.84
C ILE A 100 -13.91 0.47 3.98
N VAL A 101 -13.02 -0.38 4.47
CA VAL A 101 -12.61 -1.58 3.75
C VAL A 101 -13.76 -2.51 3.49
N ASN A 102 -14.82 -2.55 4.31
CA ASN A 102 -16.00 -3.39 4.08
C ASN A 102 -16.84 -2.96 2.87
N ARG A 103 -16.57 -1.79 2.30
CA ARG A 103 -17.22 -1.26 1.10
C ARG A 103 -16.41 -1.53 -0.15
N GLY A 104 -17.11 -1.66 -1.28
CA GLY A 104 -16.51 -1.86 -2.61
C GLY A 104 -16.14 -0.56 -3.32
N CYS A 105 -15.61 0.43 -2.60
CA CYS A 105 -15.35 1.78 -3.11
C CYS A 105 -13.91 1.99 -3.58
N ARG A 106 -13.65 3.12 -4.27
CA ARG A 106 -12.32 3.46 -4.81
C ARG A 106 -11.23 3.51 -3.73
N GLU A 107 -11.55 4.03 -2.56
CA GLU A 107 -10.59 4.13 -1.45
C GLU A 107 -10.17 2.75 -0.95
N THR A 108 -11.12 1.80 -0.91
CA THR A 108 -10.84 0.39 -0.63
C THR A 108 -9.92 -0.20 -1.71
N ALA A 109 -10.23 0.03 -2.99
CA ALA A 109 -9.41 -0.47 -4.09
C ALA A 109 -7.94 -0.05 -3.97
N PHE A 110 -7.70 1.23 -3.63
CA PHE A 110 -6.36 1.73 -3.38
C PHE A 110 -5.68 1.08 -2.16
N ILE A 111 -6.39 0.88 -1.05
CA ILE A 111 -5.84 0.22 0.15
C ILE A 111 -5.34 -1.19 -0.21
N PHE A 112 -6.13 -1.99 -0.92
CA PHE A 112 -5.74 -3.34 -1.33
C PHE A 112 -4.51 -3.30 -2.25
N ALA A 113 -4.50 -2.40 -3.24
CA ALA A 113 -3.37 -2.24 -4.14
C ALA A 113 -2.08 -1.80 -3.43
N ILE A 114 -2.11 -0.72 -2.64
CA ILE A 114 -0.91 -0.18 -1.99
C ILE A 114 -0.35 -1.13 -0.92
N THR A 115 -1.21 -1.87 -0.20
CA THR A 115 -0.74 -2.84 0.81
C THR A 115 -0.14 -4.08 0.16
N SER A 116 -0.75 -4.57 -0.93
CA SER A 116 -0.19 -5.67 -1.74
C SER A 116 1.15 -5.26 -2.37
N ALA A 117 1.23 -4.05 -2.94
CA ALA A 117 2.46 -3.47 -3.45
C ALA A 117 3.54 -3.34 -2.37
N GLY A 118 3.18 -2.87 -1.17
CA GLY A 118 4.11 -2.73 -0.04
C GLY A 118 4.73 -4.05 0.39
N VAL A 119 3.92 -5.12 0.49
CA VAL A 119 4.43 -6.46 0.81
C VAL A 119 5.36 -6.96 -0.28
N THR A 120 4.96 -6.87 -1.56
CA THR A 120 5.78 -7.34 -2.68
C THR A 120 7.10 -6.56 -2.78
N HIS A 121 7.06 -5.23 -2.63
CA HIS A 121 8.25 -4.37 -2.67
C HIS A 121 9.22 -4.71 -1.55
N SER A 122 8.73 -4.75 -0.30
CA SER A 122 9.61 -5.01 0.84
C SER A 122 10.18 -6.43 0.84
N VAL A 123 9.40 -7.45 0.47
CA VAL A 123 9.89 -8.83 0.40
C VAL A 123 10.96 -8.99 -0.69
N ALA A 124 10.73 -8.44 -1.89
CA ALA A 124 11.71 -8.50 -2.98
C ALA A 124 13.02 -7.78 -2.61
N ARG A 125 12.92 -6.64 -1.90
CA ARG A 125 14.09 -5.92 -1.40
C ARG A 125 14.85 -6.72 -0.35
N SER A 126 14.14 -7.27 0.64
CA SER A 126 14.74 -8.07 1.73
C SER A 126 15.45 -9.33 1.23
N CYS A 127 14.95 -9.97 0.17
CA CYS A 127 15.65 -11.09 -0.49
C CYS A 127 17.03 -10.69 -1.01
N SER A 128 17.13 -9.47 -1.52
CA SER A 128 18.33 -8.93 -2.15
C SER A 128 19.32 -8.39 -1.12
N GLU A 129 18.82 -8.06 0.07
CA GLU A 129 19.62 -7.72 1.25
C GLU A 129 20.10 -8.97 2.03
N GLY A 130 19.56 -10.15 1.74
CA GLY A 130 19.89 -11.39 2.45
C GLY A 130 19.17 -11.56 3.79
N SER A 131 18.13 -10.77 4.05
CA SER A 131 17.35 -10.78 5.31
C SER A 131 16.33 -11.93 5.39
N ILE A 132 16.09 -12.63 4.28
CA ILE A 132 15.17 -13.77 4.20
C ILE A 132 15.98 -14.98 3.73
N GLU A 133 16.00 -16.05 4.52
CA GLU A 133 16.86 -17.22 4.26
C GLU A 133 16.44 -18.03 3.02
N SER A 134 15.16 -17.98 2.66
CA SER A 134 14.58 -18.79 1.58
C SER A 134 14.68 -18.16 0.19
N CYS A 135 15.28 -16.97 0.05
CA CYS A 135 15.44 -16.30 -1.23
C CYS A 135 16.79 -15.58 -1.33
N THR A 136 17.17 -15.23 -2.56
CA THR A 136 18.39 -14.50 -2.88
C THR A 136 18.10 -13.46 -3.97
N CYS A 137 19.11 -12.71 -4.40
CA CYS A 137 19.04 -11.85 -5.58
C CYS A 137 18.55 -12.61 -6.83
N ASP A 138 18.00 -11.88 -7.79
CA ASP A 138 17.73 -12.44 -9.12
C ASP A 138 19.03 -12.50 -9.95
N TYR A 139 19.43 -13.71 -10.32
CA TYR A 139 20.63 -13.98 -11.11
C TYR A 139 20.35 -14.46 -12.52
N ARG A 140 19.10 -14.41 -12.99
CA ARG A 140 18.74 -14.84 -14.36
C ARG A 140 19.38 -13.97 -15.44
N ARG A 141 19.72 -12.72 -15.10
CA ARG A 141 20.41 -11.79 -16.00
C ARG A 141 21.87 -11.65 -15.55
N ARG A 142 22.79 -12.28 -16.29
CA ARG A 142 24.25 -12.20 -16.08
C ARG A 142 24.97 -12.19 -17.42
N GLY A 143 26.15 -11.58 -17.45
CA GLY A 143 27.00 -11.54 -18.65
C GLY A 143 26.78 -10.28 -19.50
N PRO A 144 27.18 -10.28 -20.79
CA PRO A 144 27.12 -9.10 -21.63
C PRO A 144 25.68 -8.56 -21.77
N GLY A 145 25.49 -7.28 -21.47
CA GLY A 145 24.22 -6.57 -21.67
C GLY A 145 24.24 -5.67 -22.92
N GLY A 146 25.43 -5.21 -23.31
CA GLY A 146 25.71 -4.44 -24.51
C GLY A 146 27.22 -4.25 -24.71
N PRO A 147 27.65 -3.38 -25.65
CA PRO A 147 29.07 -3.19 -25.98
C PRO A 147 29.92 -2.63 -24.83
N ASP A 148 29.36 -1.74 -24.02
CA ASP A 148 30.02 -0.98 -22.95
C ASP A 148 29.50 -1.35 -21.55
N TRP A 149 28.65 -2.38 -21.44
CA TRP A 149 28.05 -2.75 -20.16
C TRP A 149 27.65 -4.22 -20.03
N HIS A 150 27.61 -4.67 -18.78
CA HIS A 150 27.36 -6.07 -18.42
C HIS A 150 26.31 -6.15 -17.32
N TRP A 151 25.49 -7.21 -17.36
CA TRP A 151 24.65 -7.61 -16.23
C TRP A 151 25.51 -8.18 -15.12
N GLY A 152 25.38 -7.62 -13.92
CA GLY A 152 26.07 -8.08 -12.72
C GLY A 152 25.40 -7.57 -11.45
N GLY A 153 26.12 -7.60 -10.33
CA GLY A 153 25.57 -7.17 -9.05
C GLY A 153 24.41 -8.05 -8.55
N CYS A 154 23.56 -7.46 -7.71
CA CYS A 154 22.40 -8.12 -7.11
C CYS A 154 21.13 -7.42 -7.62
N SER A 155 20.42 -8.08 -8.54
CA SER A 155 19.12 -7.58 -9.00
C SER A 155 18.04 -7.93 -7.98
N ASP A 156 17.09 -7.02 -7.77
CA ASP A 156 15.99 -7.28 -6.85
C ASP A 156 15.10 -8.43 -7.31
N ASN A 157 14.81 -9.38 -6.42
CA ASN A 157 14.03 -10.57 -6.75
C ASN A 157 12.52 -10.29 -6.70
N ILE A 158 12.03 -9.53 -7.67
CA ILE A 158 10.62 -9.15 -7.78
C ILE A 158 9.69 -10.35 -7.97
N ASP A 159 10.13 -11.39 -8.67
CA ASP A 159 9.29 -12.55 -8.94
C ASP A 159 8.99 -13.31 -7.66
N PHE A 160 9.98 -13.47 -6.78
CA PHE A 160 9.75 -14.00 -5.44
C PHE A 160 8.79 -13.12 -4.65
N GLY A 161 9.02 -11.80 -4.61
CA GLY A 161 8.15 -10.86 -3.89
C GLY A 161 6.71 -10.84 -4.40
N ARG A 162 6.49 -10.99 -5.71
CA ARG A 162 5.17 -11.04 -6.34
C ARG A 162 4.47 -12.36 -6.05
N LEU A 163 5.16 -13.49 -6.19
CA LEU A 163 4.61 -14.82 -5.88
C LEU A 163 4.25 -14.95 -4.41
N PHE A 164 5.16 -14.56 -3.51
CA PHE A 164 4.89 -14.54 -2.07
C PHE A 164 3.74 -13.59 -1.74
N GLY A 165 3.76 -12.36 -2.28
CA GLY A 165 2.70 -11.37 -2.08
C GLY A 165 1.33 -11.91 -2.49
N ARG A 166 1.24 -12.57 -3.65
CA ARG A 166 0.03 -13.26 -4.10
C ARG A 166 -0.42 -14.34 -3.13
N GLU A 167 0.48 -15.25 -2.73
CA GLU A 167 0.11 -16.36 -1.85
C GLU A 167 -0.28 -15.91 -0.43
N PHE A 168 0.35 -14.84 0.06
CA PHE A 168 0.15 -14.32 1.40
C PHE A 168 -1.07 -13.39 1.49
N VAL A 169 -1.12 -12.34 0.67
CA VAL A 169 -2.16 -11.31 0.70
C VAL A 169 -3.49 -11.91 0.25
N ASP A 170 -3.52 -12.66 -0.86
CA ASP A 170 -4.78 -13.17 -1.41
C ASP A 170 -5.35 -14.30 -0.57
N SER A 171 -4.56 -14.93 0.31
CA SER A 171 -5.06 -15.96 1.23
C SER A 171 -6.00 -15.45 2.33
N SER A 172 -6.05 -14.13 2.55
CA SER A 172 -7.07 -13.54 3.44
C SER A 172 -8.42 -13.39 2.76
N GLU A 173 -8.46 -13.36 1.43
CA GLU A 173 -9.68 -13.18 0.67
C GLU A 173 -10.43 -14.50 0.55
N LYS A 174 -11.74 -14.46 0.84
CA LYS A 174 -12.62 -15.63 0.80
C LYS A 174 -13.92 -15.25 0.13
N GLY A 175 -14.47 -16.17 -0.65
CA GLY A 175 -15.74 -16.00 -1.32
C GLY A 175 -15.60 -16.18 -2.83
N ARG A 176 -16.68 -15.83 -3.52
CA ARG A 176 -16.79 -15.79 -4.98
C ARG A 176 -17.67 -14.61 -5.42
N ASP A 177 -17.86 -13.64 -4.53
CA ASP A 177 -18.68 -12.47 -4.79
C ASP A 177 -17.87 -11.39 -5.57
N LEU A 178 -18.58 -10.37 -6.05
CA LEU A 178 -17.95 -9.26 -6.78
C LEU A 178 -16.83 -8.59 -5.97
N ARG A 179 -17.00 -8.55 -4.65
CA ARG A 179 -16.01 -8.01 -3.71
C ARG A 179 -14.73 -8.85 -3.66
N PHE A 180 -14.85 -10.17 -3.57
CA PHE A 180 -13.70 -11.08 -3.64
C PHE A 180 -12.90 -10.85 -4.93
N LEU A 181 -13.58 -10.77 -6.08
CA LEU A 181 -12.93 -10.53 -7.38
C LEU A 181 -12.25 -9.15 -7.44
N MET A 182 -12.94 -8.11 -6.97
CA MET A 182 -12.41 -6.75 -6.88
C MET A 182 -11.14 -6.71 -6.02
N ASN A 183 -11.14 -7.36 -4.85
CA ASN A 183 -9.99 -7.38 -3.96
C ASN A 183 -8.79 -8.10 -4.60
N LEU A 184 -9.00 -9.26 -5.23
CA LEU A 184 -7.94 -9.98 -5.93
C LEU A 184 -7.36 -9.17 -7.11
N HIS A 185 -8.22 -8.51 -7.89
CA HIS A 185 -7.80 -7.66 -9.01
C HIS A 185 -6.93 -6.50 -8.52
N ASN A 186 -7.40 -5.76 -7.51
CA ASN A 186 -6.65 -4.62 -6.97
C ASN A 186 -5.35 -5.04 -6.28
N ASN A 187 -5.34 -6.19 -5.60
CA ASN A 187 -4.11 -6.77 -5.06
C ASN A 187 -3.09 -7.05 -6.17
N GLU A 188 -3.54 -7.61 -7.29
CA GLU A 188 -2.66 -7.87 -8.44
C GLU A 188 -2.18 -6.57 -9.08
N ALA A 189 -3.04 -5.57 -9.26
CA ALA A 189 -2.65 -4.26 -9.77
C ALA A 189 -1.53 -3.61 -8.93
N GLY A 190 -1.61 -3.73 -7.61
CA GLY A 190 -0.54 -3.33 -6.70
C GLY A 190 0.79 -4.02 -7.00
N ARG A 191 0.77 -5.35 -7.15
CA ARG A 191 1.99 -6.15 -7.42
C ARG A 191 2.56 -5.88 -8.81
N MET A 192 1.69 -5.77 -9.81
CA MET A 192 2.06 -5.48 -11.19
C MET A 192 2.66 -4.09 -11.33
N THR A 193 2.20 -3.11 -10.55
CA THR A 193 2.82 -1.78 -10.52
C THR A 193 4.27 -1.84 -10.04
N VAL A 194 4.56 -2.59 -8.97
CA VAL A 194 5.95 -2.74 -8.48
C VAL A 194 6.83 -3.44 -9.52
N PHE A 195 6.28 -4.45 -10.22
CA PHE A 195 6.99 -5.20 -11.25
C PHE A 195 7.28 -4.37 -12.51
N SER A 196 6.29 -3.65 -13.01
CA SER A 196 6.41 -2.84 -14.24
C SER A 196 7.29 -1.61 -14.06
N GLU A 197 7.36 -1.05 -12.85
CA GLU A 197 8.17 0.13 -12.53
C GLU A 197 9.63 -0.18 -12.16
N MET A 198 10.09 -1.43 -12.30
CA MET A 198 11.49 -1.77 -12.08
C MET A 198 12.41 -1.06 -13.08
N ARG A 199 13.59 -0.66 -12.61
CA ARG A 199 14.53 0.14 -13.40
C ARG A 199 15.89 -0.53 -13.46
N GLN A 200 16.57 -0.38 -14.59
CA GLN A 200 17.97 -0.77 -14.70
C GLN A 200 18.82 0.33 -14.07
N GLU A 201 19.58 -0.02 -13.04
CA GLU A 201 20.60 0.84 -12.43
C GLU A 201 21.98 0.34 -12.82
N CYS A 202 22.93 1.26 -13.00
CA CYS A 202 24.28 0.94 -13.43
C CYS A 202 25.32 1.64 -12.56
N LYS A 203 26.42 0.95 -12.27
CA LYS A 203 27.62 1.52 -11.67
C LYS A 203 28.76 1.55 -12.69
N CYS A 204 29.39 2.71 -12.78
CA CYS A 204 30.53 2.93 -13.65
C CYS A 204 31.84 2.44 -13.01
N HIS A 205 32.64 1.75 -13.82
CA HIS A 205 33.93 1.18 -13.45
C HIS A 205 34.96 1.64 -14.50
N GLY A 206 35.47 2.84 -14.33
CA GLY A 206 36.53 3.40 -15.17
C GLY A 206 37.47 4.25 -14.32
N MET A 207 38.66 4.54 -14.86
CA MET A 207 39.66 5.37 -14.17
C MET A 207 39.02 6.70 -13.77
N SER A 208 39.23 7.10 -12.51
CA SER A 208 38.65 8.31 -11.91
C SER A 208 37.11 8.42 -11.98
N GLY A 209 36.39 7.28 -12.01
CA GLY A 209 34.93 7.26 -12.06
C GLY A 209 34.32 7.39 -13.45
N SER A 210 35.14 7.27 -14.51
CA SER A 210 34.64 7.23 -15.89
C SER A 210 33.72 6.02 -16.14
N CYS A 211 32.79 6.16 -17.09
CA CYS A 211 31.80 5.14 -17.43
C CYS A 211 32.18 4.32 -18.69
N THR A 212 33.47 4.10 -18.94
CA THR A 212 33.95 3.32 -20.10
C THR A 212 33.47 1.86 -20.05
N VAL A 213 33.35 1.32 -18.85
CA VAL A 213 32.67 0.05 -18.58
C VAL A 213 31.72 0.28 -17.41
N ARG A 214 30.52 -0.28 -17.50
CA ARG A 214 29.55 -0.25 -16.39
C ARG A 214 28.90 -1.61 -16.15
N THR A 215 28.56 -1.84 -14.88
CA THR A 215 27.84 -3.04 -14.43
C THR A 215 26.43 -2.62 -14.05
N CYS A 216 25.42 -3.28 -14.59
CA CYS A 216 24.02 -2.95 -14.34
C CYS A 216 23.24 -4.10 -13.68
N TRP A 217 22.23 -3.75 -12.91
CA TRP A 217 21.28 -4.67 -12.26
C TRP A 217 19.87 -4.08 -12.29
N MET A 218 18.86 -4.93 -12.11
CA MET A 218 17.47 -4.47 -11.96
C MET A 218 17.23 -4.05 -10.50
N ARG A 219 16.69 -2.85 -10.32
CA ARG A 219 16.35 -2.27 -9.03
C ARG A 219 14.85 -1.99 -8.93
N LEU A 220 14.29 -2.22 -7.76
CA LEU A 220 12.94 -1.77 -7.42
C LEU A 220 12.85 -0.23 -7.47
N PRO A 221 11.70 0.32 -7.91
CA PRO A 221 11.45 1.75 -7.82
C PRO A 221 11.41 2.21 -6.36
N THR A 222 11.55 3.53 -6.15
CA THR A 222 11.19 4.10 -4.84
C THR A 222 9.71 3.85 -4.57
N PHE A 223 9.37 3.61 -3.30
CA PHE A 223 7.97 3.34 -2.96
C PHE A 223 7.06 4.56 -3.19
N ARG A 224 7.63 5.77 -3.20
CA ARG A 224 6.94 7.00 -3.62
C ARG A 224 6.47 6.89 -5.08
N ALA A 225 7.33 6.47 -5.99
CA ALA A 225 6.96 6.31 -7.41
C ALA A 225 5.83 5.26 -7.59
N VAL A 226 5.87 4.17 -6.82
CA VAL A 226 4.77 3.18 -6.79
C VAL A 226 3.47 3.83 -6.30
N GLY A 227 3.55 4.62 -5.22
CA GLY A 227 2.42 5.37 -4.68
C GLY A 227 1.82 6.35 -5.68
N ASP A 228 2.66 7.08 -6.41
CA ASP A 228 2.25 8.05 -7.43
C ASP A 228 1.51 7.35 -8.59
N VAL A 229 2.08 6.26 -9.13
CA VAL A 229 1.44 5.47 -10.19
C VAL A 229 0.09 4.91 -9.73
N LEU A 230 0.03 4.29 -8.54
CA LEU A 230 -1.24 3.77 -8.01
C LEU A 230 -2.26 4.88 -7.74
N LYS A 231 -1.79 6.07 -7.39
CA LYS A 231 -2.65 7.23 -7.13
C LYS A 231 -3.26 7.76 -8.43
N ASP A 232 -2.54 7.69 -9.54
CA ASP A 232 -3.08 7.99 -10.88
C ASP A 232 -4.11 6.93 -11.30
N ARG A 233 -3.82 5.64 -11.06
CA ARG A 233 -4.79 4.54 -11.30
C ARG A 233 -6.04 4.66 -10.43
N PHE A 234 -5.94 5.24 -9.23
CA PHE A 234 -7.08 5.53 -8.37
C PHE A 234 -7.99 6.63 -8.94
N ASP A 235 -7.41 7.71 -9.49
CA ASP A 235 -8.20 8.80 -10.09
C ASP A 235 -8.94 8.31 -11.35
N GLY A 236 -8.32 7.41 -12.12
CA GLY A 236 -8.88 6.77 -13.32
C GLY A 236 -9.53 5.39 -13.07
N ALA A 237 -9.83 5.01 -11.83
CA ALA A 237 -10.34 3.68 -11.51
C ALA A 237 -11.68 3.37 -12.22
N SER A 238 -11.86 2.12 -12.64
CA SER A 238 -13.03 1.68 -13.39
C SER A 238 -14.12 1.13 -12.47
N ARG A 239 -15.36 1.58 -12.67
CA ARG A 239 -16.52 0.97 -12.00
C ARG A 239 -16.93 -0.31 -12.73
N VAL A 240 -17.02 -1.41 -12.00
CA VAL A 240 -17.24 -2.75 -12.56
C VAL A 240 -18.49 -3.43 -12.04
N ILE A 241 -19.02 -4.33 -12.87
CA ILE A 241 -20.13 -5.24 -12.57
C ILE A 241 -19.68 -6.69 -12.84
N TYR A 242 -20.54 -7.65 -12.48
CA TYR A 242 -20.29 -9.06 -12.75
C TYR A 242 -20.46 -9.36 -14.24
N GLY A 243 -19.38 -9.78 -14.91
CA GLY A 243 -19.44 -10.22 -16.30
C GLY A 243 -20.08 -11.60 -16.38
N ASN A 244 -21.10 -11.74 -17.22
CA ASN A 244 -21.85 -12.99 -17.36
C ASN A 244 -21.53 -13.63 -18.71
N LYS A 245 -20.30 -14.10 -18.90
CA LYS A 245 -19.97 -14.93 -20.08
C LYS A 245 -20.54 -16.32 -19.87
N GLY A 246 -21.48 -16.70 -20.74
CA GLY A 246 -22.16 -17.99 -20.72
C GLY A 246 -21.18 -19.15 -20.56
N SER A 247 -21.46 -20.02 -19.59
CA SER A 247 -20.63 -21.17 -19.25
C SER A 247 -20.68 -22.22 -20.37
N ASN A 248 -19.74 -22.13 -21.33
CA ASN A 248 -19.43 -23.28 -22.17
C ASN A 248 -18.71 -24.31 -21.28
N ARG A 249 -19.33 -25.48 -21.09
CA ARG A 249 -18.93 -26.57 -20.17
C ARG A 249 -17.50 -27.09 -20.34
N ALA A 250 -16.75 -26.63 -21.33
CA ALA A 250 -15.33 -26.92 -21.57
C ALA A 250 -14.34 -25.95 -20.88
N SER A 251 -14.77 -24.74 -20.48
CA SER A 251 -13.90 -23.76 -19.79
C SER A 251 -14.33 -23.59 -18.34
N ARG A 252 -13.95 -24.54 -17.47
CA ARG A 252 -14.19 -24.47 -16.02
C ARG A 252 -13.31 -23.45 -15.28
N VAL A 253 -12.55 -22.61 -15.99
CA VAL A 253 -11.50 -21.76 -15.39
C VAL A 253 -11.77 -20.25 -15.49
N GLU A 254 -12.60 -19.78 -16.43
CA GLU A 254 -12.85 -18.33 -16.62
C GLU A 254 -14.26 -17.88 -16.21
N LEU A 255 -14.80 -18.41 -15.10
CA LEU A 255 -16.22 -18.21 -14.79
C LEU A 255 -16.59 -16.80 -14.30
N HIS A 256 -15.63 -15.94 -13.96
CA HIS A 256 -15.93 -14.69 -13.26
C HIS A 256 -14.98 -13.56 -13.67
N HIS A 257 -15.29 -12.86 -14.76
CA HIS A 257 -14.54 -11.66 -15.14
C HIS A 257 -15.30 -10.38 -14.77
N LEU A 258 -14.53 -9.34 -14.45
CA LEU A 258 -15.07 -8.02 -14.19
C LEU A 258 -15.32 -7.33 -15.52
N GLU A 259 -16.50 -6.74 -15.68
CA GLU A 259 -16.87 -5.91 -16.83
C GLU A 259 -17.08 -4.47 -16.41
N PRO A 260 -16.72 -3.48 -17.23
CA PRO A 260 -17.04 -2.10 -16.94
C PRO A 260 -18.56 -1.90 -16.88
N GLU A 261 -19.04 -1.12 -15.92
CA GLU A 261 -20.48 -0.79 -15.80
C GLU A 261 -20.99 -0.04 -17.03
N ASN A 262 -20.14 0.79 -17.64
CA ASN A 262 -20.42 1.44 -18.92
C ASN A 262 -19.77 0.64 -20.07
N PRO A 263 -20.56 0.06 -20.99
CA PRO A 263 -20.03 -0.71 -22.12
C PRO A 263 -19.12 0.09 -23.08
N ALA A 264 -19.23 1.42 -23.09
CA ALA A 264 -18.37 2.28 -23.90
C ALA A 264 -16.95 2.42 -23.33
N HIS A 265 -16.74 2.04 -22.06
CA HIS A 265 -15.42 2.07 -21.45
C HIS A 265 -14.61 0.82 -21.80
N LYS A 266 -13.30 0.98 -21.91
CA LYS A 266 -12.39 -0.16 -22.11
C LYS A 266 -12.44 -1.08 -20.88
N PRO A 267 -12.38 -2.41 -21.07
CA PRO A 267 -12.22 -3.34 -19.96
C PRO A 267 -10.96 -3.03 -19.13
N PRO A 268 -10.99 -3.21 -17.80
CA PRO A 268 -9.84 -2.90 -16.95
C PRO A 268 -8.67 -3.84 -17.20
N SER A 269 -7.47 -3.26 -17.35
CA SER A 269 -6.19 -3.96 -17.38
C SER A 269 -5.82 -4.50 -16.00
N PRO A 270 -4.93 -5.52 -15.89
CA PRO A 270 -4.34 -5.92 -14.62
C PRO A 270 -3.59 -4.82 -13.86
N HIS A 271 -3.32 -3.66 -14.50
CA HIS A 271 -2.69 -2.50 -13.86
C HIS A 271 -3.70 -1.45 -13.37
N ASP A 272 -4.98 -1.61 -13.73
CA ASP A 272 -6.03 -0.66 -13.37
C ASP A 272 -6.62 -1.01 -12.00
N LEU A 273 -7.18 0.00 -11.33
CA LEU A 273 -7.96 -0.22 -10.12
C LEU A 273 -9.44 -0.33 -10.46
N VAL A 274 -10.13 -1.21 -9.77
CA VAL A 274 -11.55 -1.49 -9.99
C VAL A 274 -12.35 -1.36 -8.69
N TYR A 275 -13.58 -0.88 -8.81
CA TYR A 275 -14.51 -0.72 -7.69
C TYR A 275 -15.95 -0.93 -8.18
N PHE A 276 -16.92 -1.16 -7.29
CA PHE A 276 -18.32 -1.37 -7.70
C PHE A 276 -19.33 -0.50 -6.93
N GLU A 277 -18.97 0.01 -5.75
CA GLU A 277 -19.79 0.92 -4.95
C GLU A 277 -19.31 2.37 -5.05
N LYS A 278 -20.25 3.31 -5.06
CA LYS A 278 -19.91 4.74 -4.93
C LYS A 278 -19.27 5.01 -3.57
N SER A 279 -18.23 5.84 -3.57
CA SER A 279 -17.57 6.30 -2.34
C SER A 279 -18.55 7.04 -1.43
N PRO A 280 -18.44 6.87 -0.10
CA PRO A 280 -19.30 7.56 0.85
C PRO A 280 -19.01 9.06 0.90
N ASN A 281 -19.91 9.83 1.52
CA ASN A 281 -19.62 11.24 1.79
C ASN A 281 -18.61 11.36 2.95
N PHE A 282 -17.42 11.89 2.65
CA PHE A 282 -16.36 12.09 3.64
C PHE A 282 -16.41 13.44 4.37
N CYS A 283 -17.37 14.31 4.05
CA CYS A 283 -17.49 15.63 4.67
C CYS A 283 -17.91 15.57 6.13
N THR A 284 -18.84 14.68 6.47
CA THR A 284 -19.41 14.54 7.80
C THR A 284 -18.97 13.26 8.47
N TYR A 285 -18.91 13.30 9.80
CA TYR A 285 -18.66 12.12 10.60
C TYR A 285 -19.81 11.12 10.47
N SER A 286 -19.48 9.84 10.27
CA SER A 286 -20.47 8.77 10.28
C SER A 286 -19.84 7.49 10.83
N GLY A 287 -20.21 7.13 12.07
CA GLY A 287 -19.79 5.87 12.70
C GLY A 287 -20.27 4.61 11.96
N LYS A 288 -21.38 4.71 11.20
CA LYS A 288 -21.90 3.61 10.35
C LYS A 288 -21.01 3.42 9.12
N MET A 289 -20.65 4.51 8.45
CA MET A 289 -19.83 4.46 7.22
C MET A 289 -18.32 4.43 7.50
N GLY A 290 -17.89 4.70 8.72
CA GLY A 290 -16.50 4.79 9.12
C GLY A 290 -15.80 6.07 8.64
N THR A 291 -16.56 7.15 8.41
CA THR A 291 -16.01 8.43 7.97
C THR A 291 -15.72 9.32 9.18
N ALA A 292 -14.55 9.95 9.22
CA ALA A 292 -14.14 10.85 10.30
C ALA A 292 -14.75 12.26 10.16
N GLY A 293 -15.14 12.64 8.94
CA GLY A 293 -15.51 14.02 8.60
C GLY A 293 -14.29 14.90 8.30
N THR A 294 -14.54 16.15 7.89
CA THR A 294 -13.48 17.13 7.59
C THR A 294 -13.36 18.27 8.60
N ALA A 295 -14.23 18.30 9.61
CA ALA A 295 -14.14 19.28 10.70
C ALA A 295 -12.79 19.14 11.45
N GLY A 296 -12.18 20.27 11.79
CA GLY A 296 -10.88 20.32 12.47
C GLY A 296 -9.67 20.08 11.57
N ARG A 297 -9.86 19.95 10.25
CA ARG A 297 -8.74 19.76 9.31
C ARG A 297 -8.18 21.08 8.83
N PHE A 298 -6.86 21.13 8.71
CA PHE A 298 -6.19 22.24 8.07
C PHE A 298 -6.44 22.26 6.57
N CYS A 299 -6.71 23.45 6.05
CA CYS A 299 -6.97 23.71 4.63
C CYS A 299 -6.14 24.91 4.15
N ASN A 300 -5.98 25.00 2.82
CA ASN A 300 -5.32 26.13 2.18
C ASN A 300 -6.38 27.11 1.66
N SER A 301 -6.41 28.34 2.16
CA SER A 301 -7.40 29.34 1.74
C SER A 301 -7.12 29.89 0.33
N SER A 302 -5.87 29.80 -0.14
CA SER A 302 -5.43 30.33 -1.44
C SER A 302 -5.50 29.30 -2.57
N SER A 303 -5.65 28.00 -2.25
CA SER A 303 -5.72 26.95 -3.26
C SER A 303 -7.15 26.79 -3.79
N PRO A 304 -7.37 26.82 -5.11
CA PRO A 304 -8.65 26.40 -5.71
C PRO A 304 -8.77 24.87 -5.81
N GLY A 305 -7.72 24.13 -5.45
CA GLY A 305 -7.64 22.68 -5.55
C GLY A 305 -8.30 21.94 -4.40
N LEU A 306 -8.03 20.63 -4.32
CA LEU A 306 -8.64 19.72 -3.35
C LEU A 306 -8.22 19.99 -1.90
N ASP A 307 -7.04 20.59 -1.71
CA ASP A 307 -6.53 21.12 -0.43
C ASP A 307 -7.15 22.47 -0.06
N GLY A 308 -7.87 23.09 -1.01
CA GLY A 308 -8.58 24.34 -0.84
C GLY A 308 -9.65 24.28 0.25
N CYS A 309 -9.78 25.34 1.05
CA CYS A 309 -10.78 25.40 2.12
C CYS A 309 -12.22 25.24 1.60
N GLU A 310 -12.52 25.72 0.39
CA GLU A 310 -13.84 25.57 -0.22
C GLU A 310 -14.22 24.09 -0.42
N LEU A 311 -13.32 23.31 -1.05
CA LEU A 311 -13.56 21.90 -1.34
C LEU A 311 -13.36 21.01 -0.11
N LEU A 312 -12.34 21.27 0.71
CA LEU A 312 -12.01 20.41 1.85
C LEU A 312 -13.01 20.57 3.00
N CYS A 313 -13.46 21.79 3.27
CA CYS A 313 -14.43 22.08 4.33
C CYS A 313 -15.89 21.90 3.87
N CYS A 314 -16.11 21.50 2.61
CA CYS A 314 -17.42 21.20 2.04
C CYS A 314 -18.43 22.35 2.19
N GLY A 315 -17.98 23.59 1.99
CA GLY A 315 -18.81 24.78 2.09
C GLY A 315 -19.21 25.23 3.51
N ARG A 316 -18.75 24.54 4.58
CA ARG A 316 -19.08 24.93 5.97
C ARG A 316 -18.31 26.17 6.48
N GLY A 317 -17.36 26.67 5.70
CA GLY A 317 -16.41 27.70 6.14
C GLY A 317 -15.22 27.14 6.93
N TYR A 318 -14.35 28.04 7.37
CA TYR A 318 -13.14 27.71 8.13
C TYR A 318 -12.83 28.80 9.17
N ARG A 319 -12.18 28.41 10.26
CA ARG A 319 -11.64 29.31 11.28
C ARG A 319 -10.18 29.63 10.96
N THR A 320 -9.80 30.90 11.05
CA THR A 320 -8.42 31.34 10.86
C THR A 320 -7.75 31.54 12.22
N ARG A 321 -6.54 30.99 12.40
CA ARG A 321 -5.72 31.13 13.61
C ARG A 321 -4.28 31.43 13.24
N THR A 322 -3.67 32.42 13.89
CA THR A 322 -2.22 32.66 13.77
C THR A 322 -1.47 31.82 14.80
N GLN A 323 -0.43 31.12 14.36
CA GLN A 323 0.47 30.35 15.22
C GLN A 323 1.92 30.81 15.00
N ARG A 324 2.65 31.08 16.09
CA ARG A 324 4.09 31.31 16.03
C ARG A 324 4.79 29.95 15.97
N VAL A 325 5.48 29.68 14.88
CA VAL A 325 6.25 28.45 14.65
C VAL A 325 7.72 28.81 14.70
N THR A 326 8.47 28.13 15.56
CA THR A 326 9.93 28.28 15.62
C THR A 326 10.58 27.18 14.81
N GLU A 327 11.32 27.56 13.78
CA GLU A 327 12.02 26.64 12.88
C GLU A 327 13.53 26.94 12.83
N ARG A 328 14.31 25.94 12.42
CA ARG A 328 15.74 26.11 12.18
C ARG A 328 15.93 26.86 10.87
N CYS A 329 16.57 28.01 10.92
CA CYS A 329 16.82 28.90 9.79
C CYS A 329 18.31 29.26 9.72
N ASN A 330 18.73 29.81 8.57
CA ASN A 330 20.10 30.30 8.36
C ASN A 330 21.17 29.29 8.80
N CYS A 331 21.00 28.04 8.36
CA CYS A 331 21.91 26.95 8.71
C CYS A 331 23.23 27.08 7.94
N THR A 332 24.34 27.14 8.66
CA THR A 332 25.70 27.13 8.11
C THR A 332 26.36 25.78 8.37
N PHE A 333 26.88 25.16 7.31
CA PHE A 333 27.71 23.97 7.44
C PHE A 333 29.15 24.39 7.75
N HIS A 334 29.68 23.87 8.86
CA HIS A 334 31.07 24.03 9.23
C HIS A 334 31.83 22.77 8.83
N TRP A 335 32.77 22.94 7.91
CA TRP A 335 33.66 21.86 7.49
C TRP A 335 34.49 21.41 8.70
N CYS A 336 34.45 20.11 9.01
CA CYS A 336 34.63 19.44 10.33
C CYS A 336 33.32 18.95 11.01
N CYS A 337 32.25 18.81 10.22
CA CYS A 337 31.09 17.92 10.42
C CYS A 337 29.99 18.39 11.37
N HIS A 338 29.76 19.70 11.49
CA HIS A 338 28.57 20.19 12.21
C HIS A 338 27.82 21.25 11.42
N VAL A 339 26.50 21.29 11.61
CA VAL A 339 25.61 22.33 11.09
C VAL A 339 25.18 23.19 12.25
N SER A 340 25.44 24.50 12.16
CA SER A 340 24.93 25.48 13.11
C SER A 340 23.73 26.17 12.50
N CYS A 341 22.60 26.25 13.22
CA CYS A 341 21.39 26.91 12.75
C CYS A 341 20.86 27.85 13.83
N LEU A 342 20.31 28.98 13.41
CA LEU A 342 19.56 29.88 14.27
C LEU A 342 18.11 29.37 14.44
N ASN A 343 17.47 29.76 15.54
CA ASN A 343 16.04 29.53 15.74
C ASN A 343 15.28 30.77 15.30
N CYS A 344 14.58 30.71 14.16
CA CYS A 344 13.72 31.79 13.70
C CYS A 344 12.28 31.51 14.13
N THR A 345 11.61 32.51 14.70
CA THR A 345 10.18 32.43 14.97
C THR A 345 9.41 33.16 13.88
N ASN A 346 8.63 32.42 13.11
CA ASN A 346 7.75 32.96 12.07
C ASN A 346 6.28 32.85 12.51
N THR A 347 5.44 33.81 12.10
CA THR A 347 4.00 33.78 12.35
C THR A 347 3.31 33.18 11.13
N GLN A 348 2.77 31.97 11.27
CA GLN A 348 2.02 31.29 10.22
C GLN A 348 0.51 31.46 10.44
N VAL A 349 -0.22 31.71 9.36
CA VAL A 349 -1.69 31.75 9.37
C VAL A 349 -2.21 30.37 9.00
N LEU A 350 -2.98 29.75 9.88
CA LEU A 350 -3.59 28.44 9.69
C LEU A 350 -5.10 28.59 9.51
N HIS A 351 -5.66 27.79 8.61
CA HIS A 351 -7.11 27.74 8.37
C HIS A 351 -7.60 26.33 8.69
N GLU A 352 -8.63 26.23 9.53
CA GLU A 352 -9.17 24.98 10.04
C GLU A 352 -10.66 24.87 9.70
N CYS A 353 -11.07 23.77 9.06
CA CYS A 353 -12.46 23.55 8.67
C CYS A 353 -13.41 23.48 9.88
N LEU A 354 -14.59 24.10 9.75
CA LEU A 354 -15.65 24.06 10.74
C LEU A 354 -16.39 22.71 10.79
#